data_AF-A0A445DZK2-F1
#
_entry.id   AF-A0A445DZK2-F1
#
_cell.length_a   1.000
_cell.length_b   1.000
_cell.length_c   1.000
_cell.angle_alpha   90.00
_cell.angle_beta   90.00
_cell.angle_gamma   90.00
#
_symmetry.space_group_name_H-M   'P 1'
#
loop_
_entity.id
_entity.type
_entity.pdbx_description
1 polymer ?
#
loop_
_entity_poly.entity_id
_entity_poly.type
_entity_poly.pdbx_seq_one_letter_code
_entity_poly.pdbx_strand_id
1 'polypeptide(L)' 'MTRTVWNKTMHDCYPDILKRAKDRAFKEANSTSIANIKGHGPKAMKVDVWNGLVDHWLVLKWQNKSVAG' A
#
# COMPACT_ATOMS: atom_id res chain seq x y z
N MET A 1 -0.15 -18.58 0.28
CA MET A 1 -0.83 -18.56 -1.03
C MET A 1 -1.90 -17.46 -1.14
N THR A 2 -2.70 -17.19 -0.11
CA THR A 2 -3.72 -16.12 -0.11
C THR A 2 -3.15 -14.71 -0.37
N ARG A 3 -1.96 -14.42 0.16
CA ARG A 3 -1.26 -13.12 0.01
C ARG A 3 -0.84 -12.85 -1.44
N THR A 4 -0.37 -13.86 -2.17
CA THR A 4 0.10 -13.72 -3.56
C THR A 4 -1.04 -13.54 -4.55
N VAL A 5 -2.15 -14.26 -4.35
CA VAL A 5 -3.37 -14.10 -5.15
C VAL A 5 -3.99 -12.73 -4.90
N TRP A 6 -4.09 -12.32 -3.64
CA TRP A 6 -4.52 -10.97 -3.27
C TRP A 6 -3.66 -9.88 -3.92
N ASN A 7 -2.33 -10.05 -3.93
CA ASN A 7 -1.40 -9.13 -4.56
C ASN A 7 -1.63 -8.99 -6.07
N LYS A 8 -1.76 -10.12 -6.80
CA LYS A 8 -2.05 -10.10 -8.23
C LYS A 8 -3.39 -9.44 -8.51
N THR A 9 -4.45 -9.85 -7.81
CA THR A 9 -5.79 -9.31 -8.03
C THR A 9 -5.86 -7.81 -7.70
N MET A 10 -5.25 -7.34 -6.62
CA MET A 10 -5.31 -5.91 -6.27
C MET A 10 -4.46 -5.03 -7.18
N HIS A 11 -3.26 -5.47 -7.56
CA HIS A 11 -2.41 -4.70 -8.49
C HIS A 11 -2.90 -4.73 -9.93
N ASP A 12 -3.40 -5.87 -10.41
CA ASP A 12 -3.88 -6.02 -11.79
C ASP A 12 -5.27 -5.42 -11.97
N CYS A 13 -6.17 -5.53 -10.97
CA CYS A 13 -7.55 -5.06 -11.15
C CYS A 13 -7.77 -3.59 -10.76
N TYR A 14 -7.01 -3.02 -9.81
CA TYR A 14 -7.31 -1.68 -9.28
C TYR A 14 -6.08 -0.76 -9.06
N PRO A 15 -5.17 -0.62 -10.03
CA PRO A 15 -3.97 0.20 -9.87
C PRO A 15 -4.29 1.68 -9.65
N ASP A 16 -5.26 2.23 -10.37
CA ASP A 16 -5.61 3.65 -10.30
C ASP A 16 -6.31 4.04 -8.98
N ILE A 17 -7.18 3.16 -8.48
CA ILE A 17 -7.90 3.39 -7.22
C ILE A 17 -6.91 3.37 -6.05
N LEU A 18 -5.99 2.40 -6.03
CA LEU A 18 -4.95 2.33 -5.00
C LEU A 18 -3.97 3.49 -5.11
N LYS A 19 -3.62 3.94 -6.33
CA LYS A 19 -2.78 5.14 -6.52
C LYS A 19 -3.44 6.38 -5.92
N ARG A 20 -4.74 6.60 -6.20
CA ARG A 20 -5.50 7.72 -5.63
C ARG A 20 -5.63 7.64 -4.11
N ALA A 21 -5.92 6.44 -3.59
CA ALA A 21 -6.01 6.20 -2.16
C ALA A 21 -4.68 6.51 -1.45
N LYS A 22 -3.56 6.08 -2.03
CA LYS A 22 -2.22 6.33 -1.50
C LYS A 22 -1.86 7.82 -1.51
N ASP A 23 -2.16 8.52 -2.60
CA ASP A 23 -1.90 9.96 -2.74
C ASP A 23 -2.69 10.78 -1.69
N ARG A 24 -3.95 10.40 -1.47
CA ARG A 24 -4.79 10.98 -0.43
C ARG A 24 -4.23 10.70 0.97
N ALA A 25 -3.82 9.46 1.23
CA ALA A 25 -3.26 9.09 2.53
C ALA A 25 -1.96 9.87 2.84
N PHE A 26 -1.11 10.12 1.84
CA PHE A 26 0.08 10.96 2.00
C PHE A 26 -0.28 12.42 2.36
N LYS A 27 -1.32 12.98 1.73
CA LYS A 27 -1.83 14.32 2.07
C LYS A 27 -2.41 14.35 3.48
N GLU A 28 -3.19 13.36 3.87
CA GLU A 28 -3.78 13.28 5.22
C GLU A 28 -2.71 13.09 6.31
N ALA A 29 -1.68 12.28 6.05
CA ALA A 29 -0.56 12.08 6.96
C ALA A 29 0.47 13.24 6.96
N ASN A 30 0.33 14.23 6.06
CA ASN A 30 1.34 15.25 5.78
C ASN A 30 2.76 14.66 5.64
N SER A 31 2.87 13.52 4.98
CA SER A 31 4.12 12.77 4.90
C SER A 31 4.30 12.15 3.53
N THR A 32 5.56 11.91 3.15
CA THR A 32 5.94 11.17 1.94
C THR A 32 6.38 9.74 2.26
N SER A 33 6.45 9.37 3.54
CA SER A 33 6.85 8.05 3.99
C SER A 33 5.68 7.07 3.98
N ILE A 34 5.85 5.92 3.32
CA ILE A 34 4.83 4.87 3.27
C ILE A 34 4.50 4.33 4.68
N ALA A 35 5.47 4.31 5.60
CA ALA A 35 5.20 3.88 6.97
C ALA A 35 4.19 4.80 7.69
N ASN A 36 4.19 6.09 7.33
CA ASN A 36 3.39 7.12 7.99
C ASN A 36 1.95 7.19 7.46
N ILE A 37 1.64 6.49 6.37
CA ILE A 37 0.26 6.42 5.87
C ILE A 37 -0.56 5.30 6.53
N LYS A 38 0.00 4.51 7.46
CA LYS A 38 -0.80 3.56 8.26
C LYS A 38 -1.90 4.30 9.02
N GLY A 39 -3.08 3.69 9.09
CA GLY A 39 -4.27 4.34 9.69
C GLY A 39 -4.91 5.46 8.85
N HIS A 40 -4.23 5.99 7.84
CA HIS A 40 -4.75 7.01 6.91
C HIS A 40 -5.40 6.40 5.66
N GLY A 41 -6.03 5.23 5.83
CA GLY A 41 -6.68 4.53 4.74
C GLY A 41 -8.01 5.18 4.32
N PRO A 42 -8.51 4.87 3.13
CA PRO A 42 -9.84 5.29 2.71
C PRO A 42 -10.90 4.86 3.74
N LYS A 43 -11.84 5.76 4.08
CA LYS A 43 -12.92 5.48 5.04
C LYS A 43 -13.76 4.22 4.72
N ALA A 44 -13.89 3.89 3.43
CA ALA A 44 -14.63 2.71 2.97
C ALA A 44 -13.88 1.39 3.21
N MET A 45 -12.63 1.43 3.65
CA MET A 45 -11.78 0.27 3.82
C MET A 45 -11.43 0.06 5.29
N LYS A 46 -11.42 -1.21 5.71
CA LYS A 46 -11.00 -1.57 7.07
C LYS A 46 -9.53 -1.20 7.28
N VAL A 47 -9.23 -0.67 8.46
CA VAL A 47 -7.88 -0.23 8.85
C VAL A 47 -6.87 -1.39 8.75
N ASP A 48 -7.25 -2.61 9.12
CA ASP A 48 -6.35 -3.78 9.03
C ASP A 48 -5.99 -4.12 7.58
N VAL A 49 -6.96 -3.99 6.66
CA VAL A 49 -6.72 -4.22 5.22
C VAL A 49 -5.79 -3.15 4.67
N TRP A 50 -5.97 -1.89 5.09
CA TRP A 50 -5.09 -0.80 4.69
C TRP A 50 -3.68 -0.98 5.24
N ASN A 51 -3.55 -1.28 6.52
CA ASN A 51 -2.25 -1.50 7.14
C ASN A 51 -1.53 -2.69 6.51
N GLY A 52 -2.24 -3.77 6.17
CA GLY A 52 -1.69 -4.90 5.43
C GLY A 52 -1.17 -4.54 4.03
N LEU A 53 -1.86 -3.63 3.32
CA LEU A 53 -1.39 -3.08 2.04
C LEU A 53 -0.13 -2.21 2.22
N VAL A 54 -0.12 -1.34 3.25
CA VAL A 54 1.03 -0.49 3.57
C VAL A 54 2.26 -1.32 3.93
N ASP A 55 2.10 -2.36 4.74
CA ASP A 55 3.16 -3.32 5.07
C ASP A 55 3.68 -4.03 3.82
N HIS A 56 2.79 -4.40 2.90
CA HIS A 56 3.19 -5.00 1.64
C HIS A 56 4.02 -4.04 0.77
N TRP A 57 3.60 -2.78 0.63
CA TRP A 57 4.35 -1.77 -0.11
C TRP A 57 5.71 -1.47 0.52
N LEU A 58 5.81 -1.47 1.85
CA LEU A 58 7.09 -1.37 2.54
C LEU A 58 8.01 -2.52 2.16
N VAL A 59 7.52 -3.77 2.20
CA VAL A 59 8.29 -4.96 1.82
C VAL A 59 8.73 -4.90 0.35
N LEU A 60 7.86 -4.53 -0.60
CA LEU A 60 8.21 -4.39 -2.01
C LEU A 60 9.27 -3.30 -2.24
N LYS A 61 9.16 -2.16 -1.55
CA LYS A 61 10.17 -1.09 -1.63
C LYS A 61 11.54 -1.57 -1.15
N TRP A 62 11.58 -2.44 -0.14
CA TRP A 62 12.80 -3.07 0.34
C TRP A 62 13.33 -4.14 -0.63
N GLN A 63 12.47 -4.98 -1.21
CA GLN A 63 12.87 -5.98 -2.20
C GLN A 63 13.47 -5.36 -3.47
N ASN A 64 12.90 -4.26 -3.97
CA ASN A 64 13.47 -3.54 -5.12
C ASN A 64 14.82 -2.87 -4.80
N LYS A 65 15.10 -2.55 -3.53
CA LYS A 65 16.42 -2.08 -3.11
C LYS A 65 17.45 -3.20 -2.97
N SER A 66 17.03 -4.42 -2.62
CA SER A 66 17.93 -5.57 -2.45
C SER A 66 18.26 -6.29 -3.76
N VAL A 67 17.50 -6.10 -4.83
CA VAL A 67 17.77 -6.70 -6.17
C VAL A 67 18.80 -5.90 -6.98
N ALA A 68 19.31 -4.78 -6.46
CA ALA A 68 20.41 -4.02 -7.06
C ALA A 68 21.80 -4.48 -6.59
N GLY A 69 21.97 -5.78 -6.33
CA GLY A 69 23.23 -6.44 -5.98
C GLY A 69 23.67 -7.39 -7.07
#